data_AF-A0AAJ2EHH0-F1
#
_entry.id   AF-A0AAJ2EHH0-F1
#
_cell.length_a   1.000
_cell.length_b   1.000
_cell.length_c   1.000
_cell.angle_alpha   90.00
_cell.angle_beta   90.00
_cell.angle_gamma   90.00
#
_symmetry.space_group_name_H-M   'P 1'
#
loop_
_entity.id
_entity.type
_entity.pdbx_description
1 polymer ?
#
loop_
_entity_poly.entity_id
_entity_poly.type
_entity_poly.pdbx_seq_one_letter_code
_entity_poly.pdbx_strand_id
1 'polypeptide(L)' 'MNDLLIELGSSGPMQQRVYEGIYAALRDGRLKPGQRLPASRIWALELGVARNTIRDATTALIAEG' A
#
# COMPACT_ATOMS: atom_id res chain seq x y z
N MET A 1 10.82 15.23 3.23
CA MET A 1 11.35 13.85 3.11
C MET A 1 10.16 12.96 3.30
N ASN A 2 9.47 12.61 2.21
CA ASN A 2 8.22 11.86 2.33
C ASN A 2 8.56 10.42 2.62
N ASP A 3 8.14 9.96 3.79
CA ASP A 3 8.18 8.56 4.18
C ASP A 3 7.17 7.83 3.31
N LEU A 4 7.62 7.37 2.14
CA LEU A 4 6.89 6.39 1.35
C LEU A 4 6.82 5.13 2.21
N LEU A 5 5.66 4.97 2.87
CA LEU A 5 5.42 3.87 3.81
C LEU A 5 5.64 2.48 3.17
N ILE A 6 5.63 2.40 1.83
CA ILE A 6 5.78 1.16 1.07
C ILE A 6 6.65 1.40 -0.19
N GLU A 7 7.42 0.37 -0.57
CA GLU A 7 8.21 0.35 -1.81
C GLU A 7 7.49 -0.51 -2.86
N LEU A 8 7.40 -0.03 -4.10
CA LEU A 8 6.78 -0.79 -5.19
C LEU A 8 7.86 -1.51 -6.01
N GLY A 9 7.87 -2.85 -6.00
CA GLY A 9 8.78 -3.66 -6.84
C GLY A 9 8.65 -3.33 -8.33
N SER A 10 9.56 -3.74 -9.22
CA SER A 10 9.56 -3.26 -10.62
C SER A 10 8.66 -4.02 -11.60
N SER A 11 8.01 -5.11 -11.18
CA SER A 11 7.38 -6.06 -12.10
C SER A 11 6.02 -6.57 -11.61
N GLY A 12 5.15 -6.90 -12.56
CA GLY A 12 3.78 -7.38 -12.30
C GLY A 12 2.71 -6.29 -12.30
N PRO A 13 1.42 -6.66 -12.14
CA PRO A 13 0.31 -5.72 -12.09
C PRO A 13 0.47 -4.73 -10.94
N MET A 14 0.09 -3.45 -11.16
CA MET A 14 0.25 -2.40 -10.15
C MET A 14 -0.46 -2.74 -8.82
N GLN A 15 -1.63 -3.38 -8.88
CA GLN A 15 -2.35 -3.83 -7.70
C GLN A 15 -1.53 -4.82 -6.86
N GLN A 16 -0.89 -5.79 -7.51
CA GLN A 16 -0.07 -6.79 -6.83
C GLN A 16 1.18 -6.12 -6.22
N ARG A 17 1.83 -5.22 -6.96
CA ARG A 17 2.98 -4.46 -6.46
C ARG A 17 2.64 -3.62 -5.23
N VAL A 18 1.48 -2.96 -5.24
CA VAL A 18 0.98 -2.19 -4.08
C VAL A 18 0.67 -3.12 -2.91
N TYR A 19 -0.01 -4.24 -3.16
CA TYR A 19 -0.31 -5.23 -2.12
C TYR A 19 0.96 -5.76 -1.45
N GLU A 20 1.94 -6.21 -2.25
CA GLU A 20 3.25 -6.69 -1.77
C GLU A 20 4.00 -5.61 -0.98
N GLY A 21 4.00 -4.37 -1.46
CA GLY A 21 4.61 -3.25 -0.74
C GLY A 21 3.98 -2.99 0.62
N ILE A 22 2.64 -3.02 0.70
CA ILE A 22 1.90 -2.89 1.97
C ILE A 22 2.22 -4.06 2.89
N TYR A 23 2.19 -5.28 2.37
CA TYR A 23 2.47 -6.49 3.15
C TYR A 23 3.90 -6.50 3.71
N ALA A 24 4.89 -6.11 2.90
CA ALA A 24 6.28 -5.96 3.32
C ALA A 24 6.42 -4.90 4.42
N ALA A 25 5.77 -3.75 4.28
CA ALA A 25 5.80 -2.70 5.30
C ALA A 25 5.10 -3.11 6.61
N LEU A 26 4.05 -3.94 6.55
CA LEU A 26 3.46 -4.57 7.74
C LEU A 26 4.45 -5.53 8.40
N ARG A 27 5.12 -6.38 7.60
CA ARG A 27 6.11 -7.35 8.08
C ARG A 27 7.33 -6.68 8.71
N ASP A 28 7.78 -5.57 8.13
CA ASP A 28 8.87 -4.75 8.67
C ASP A 28 8.47 -3.97 9.94
N GLY A 29 7.18 -3.96 10.30
CA GLY A 29 6.65 -3.20 11.44
C GLY A 29 6.54 -1.70 11.20
N ARG A 30 6.73 -1.23 9.95
CA ARG A 30 6.51 0.17 9.54
C ARG A 30 5.03 0.52 9.53
N LEU A 31 4.19 -0.43 9.17
CA LEU A 31 2.74 -0.36 9.30
C LEU A 31 2.28 -1.34 10.37
N LYS A 32 1.50 -0.87 11.35
CA LYS A 32 0.91 -1.75 12.36
C LYS A 32 -0.48 -2.22 11.92
N PRO A 33 -0.84 -3.50 12.15
CA PRO A 33 -2.21 -3.96 12.01
C PRO A 33 -3.16 -3.05 12.81
N GLY A 34 -4.24 -2.59 12.18
CA GLY A 34 -5.19 -1.66 12.78
C GLY A 34 -4.75 -0.19 12.85
N GLN A 35 -3.54 0.15 12.38
CA GLN A 35 -3.12 1.55 12.22
C GLN A 35 -3.98 2.20 11.13
N ARG A 36 -4.46 3.42 11.40
CA ARG A 36 -5.17 4.19 10.39
C ARG A 36 -4.23 4.46 9.21
N LEU A 37 -4.56 3.87 8.07
CA LEU A 37 -3.87 4.15 6.83
C LEU A 37 -4.13 5.61 6.42
N PRO A 38 -3.13 6.26 5.79
CA PRO A 38 -3.35 7.54 5.14
C PRO A 38 -4.51 7.46 4.16
N ALA A 39 -5.15 8.60 3.89
CA ALA A 39 -6.20 8.66 2.89
C ALA A 39 -5.68 8.10 1.56
N SER A 40 -6.47 7.22 0.93
CA SER A 40 -6.09 6.57 -0.35
C SER A 40 -5.67 7.55 -1.44
N ARG A 41 -6.15 8.80 -1.38
CA ARG A 41 -5.75 9.90 -2.25
C ARG A 41 -4.31 10.37 -2.01
N ILE A 42 -3.88 10.52 -0.76
CA ILE A 42 -2.51 10.92 -0.42
C ILE A 42 -1.55 9.82 -0.87
N TRP A 43 -1.81 8.58 -0.48
CA TRP A 43 -0.99 7.43 -0.89
C TRP A 43 -0.88 7.26 -2.41
N ALA A 44 -1.97 7.43 -3.15
CA ALA A 44 -1.95 7.38 -4.60
C ALA A 44 -1.01 8.43 -5.21
N LEU A 45 -1.01 9.66 -4.67
CA LEU A 45 -0.14 10.74 -5.13
C LEU A 45 1.33 10.47 -4.80
N GLU A 46 1.60 10.03 -3.56
CA GLU A 46 2.95 9.69 -3.11
C GLU A 46 3.56 8.56 -3.95
N LEU A 47 2.78 7.52 -4.21
CA LEU A 47 3.23 6.33 -4.93
C LEU A 47 3.15 6.49 -6.46
N GLY A 48 2.53 7.56 -6.97
CA GLY A 48 2.31 7.77 -8.40
C GLY A 48 1.39 6.73 -9.03
N VAL A 49 0.43 6.19 -8.28
CA VAL A 49 -0.49 5.13 -8.74
C VAL A 49 -1.95 5.59 -8.74
N ALA A 50 -2.81 4.88 -9.48
CA ALA A 50 -4.24 5.18 -9.48
C ALA A 50 -4.87 4.92 -8.09
N ARG A 51 -5.74 5.82 -7.64
CA ARG A 51 -6.47 5.68 -6.36
C ARG A 51 -7.24 4.36 -6.26
N ASN A 52 -7.82 3.90 -7.37
CA ASN A 52 -8.54 2.62 -7.40
C ASN A 52 -7.63 1.46 -7.02
N THR A 53 -6.38 1.46 -7.49
CA THR A 53 -5.39 0.44 -7.16
C THR A 53 -5.06 0.41 -5.66
N ILE A 54 -4.88 1.57 -5.02
CA ILE A 54 -4.68 1.65 -3.57
C ILE A 54 -5.89 1.11 -2.82
N ARG A 55 -7.10 1.51 -3.23
CA ARG A 55 -8.35 1.05 -2.61
C ARG A 55 -8.49 -0.46 -2.73
N ASP A 56 -8.30 -1.00 -3.92
CA ASP A 56 -8.52 -2.41 -4.19
C ASP A 56 -7.45 -3.28 -3.49
N ALA A 57 -6.19 -2.84 -3.44
CA ALA A 57 -5.13 -3.49 -2.67
C ALA A 57 -5.41 -3.45 -1.16
N THR A 58 -5.86 -2.31 -0.63
CA THR A 58 -6.20 -2.17 0.80
C THR A 58 -7.42 -3.03 1.16
N THR A 59 -8.44 -3.08 0.30
CA THR A 59 -9.61 -3.94 0.49
C THR A 59 -9.22 -5.41 0.48
N ALA A 60 -8.34 -5.83 -0.43
CA ALA A 60 -7.82 -7.20 -0.46
C ALA A 60 -7.05 -7.53 0.84
N LEU A 61 -6.24 -6.61 1.34
CA LEU A 61 -5.49 -6.80 2.57
C LEU A 61 -6.41 -6.92 3.81
N ILE A 62 -7.46 -6.10 3.88
CA ILE A 62 -8.47 -6.18 4.95
C ILE A 62 -9.25 -7.50 4.88
N ALA A 63 -9.50 -8.01 3.67
CA ALA A 63 -10.18 -9.28 3.48
C ALA A 63 -9.31 -10.49 3.92
N GLU A 64 -7.98 -10.36 3.88
CA GLU A 64 -7.02 -11.42 4.22
C GLU A 64 -6.79 -11.57 5.75
N GLY A 65 -7.02 -10.51 6.55
CA GLY A 65 -7.05 -10.56 8.03
C GLY A 65 -5.73 -10.25 8.72
#